data_AF-A0A151WZF2-F1
#
_entry.id   AF-A0A151WZF2-F1
#
_cell.length_a   1.000
_cell.length_b   1.000
_cell.length_c   1.000
_cell.angle_alpha   90.00
_cell.angle_beta   90.00
_cell.angle_gamma   90.00
#
_symmetry.space_group_name_H-M   'P 1'
#
loop_
_entity.id
_entity.type
_entity.pdbx_description
1 polymer ?
#
loop_
_entity_poly.entity_id
_entity_poly.type
_entity_poly.pdbx_seq_one_letter_code
_entity_poly.pdbx_strand_id
1 'polypeptide(L)'
;MQRQKNFSDADKESLLDLIFLQRDVIENKETDRSTLVKKDEVWVDITNKYNANTTIKRSEKALRYCWDNLKKAARKYCATLKRESYKTGINLLLGIYKFKKSL
;
A
#
# COMPACT_ATOMS: atom_id res chain seq x y z
N MET A 1 -25.52 10.18 6.71
CA MET A 1 -24.41 9.60 5.93
C MET A 1 -23.78 8.47 6.73
N GLN A 2 -23.82 7.23 6.24
CA GLN A 2 -23.21 6.09 6.92
C GLN A 2 -21.70 6.07 6.59
N ARG A 3 -20.85 6.14 7.61
CA ARG A 3 -19.39 6.02 7.44
C ARG A 3 -19.08 4.59 7.00
N GLN A 4 -18.26 4.43 5.96
CA GLN A 4 -17.70 3.11 5.63
C GLN A 4 -16.88 2.58 6.80
N LYS A 5 -16.92 1.25 7.02
CA LYS A 5 -16.12 0.58 8.04
C LYS A 5 -14.63 0.86 7.79
N ASN A 6 -13.83 1.03 8.84
CA ASN A 6 -12.39 1.19 8.71
C ASN A 6 -11.73 -0.10 8.16
N PHE A 7 -10.54 0.03 7.58
CA PHE A 7 -9.72 -1.13 7.22
C PHE A 7 -9.15 -1.75 8.50
N SER A 8 -9.44 -3.02 8.73
CA SER A 8 -8.77 -3.82 9.76
C SER A 8 -7.31 -4.12 9.35
N ASP A 9 -6.53 -4.69 10.26
CA ASP A 9 -5.15 -5.04 9.93
C ASP A 9 -5.08 -6.21 8.94
N ALA A 10 -5.97 -7.20 9.06
CA ALA A 10 -6.13 -8.27 8.07
C ALA A 10 -6.51 -7.74 6.67
N ASP A 11 -7.35 -6.70 6.61
CA ASP A 11 -7.69 -6.04 5.34
C ASP A 11 -6.46 -5.36 4.72
N LYS A 12 -5.61 -4.72 5.54
CA LYS A 12 -4.39 -4.06 5.08
C LYS A 12 -3.37 -5.08 4.59
N GLU A 13 -3.18 -6.19 5.30
CA GLU A 13 -2.27 -7.27 4.90
C GLU A 13 -2.69 -7.87 3.55
N SER A 14 -3.98 -8.18 3.40
CA SER A 14 -4.52 -8.70 2.13
C SER A 14 -4.30 -7.74 0.97
N LEU A 15 -4.48 -6.43 1.20
CA LEU A 15 -4.20 -5.41 0.19
C LEU A 15 -2.70 -5.31 -0.12
N LEU A 16 -1.85 -5.37 0.89
CA LEU A 16 -0.39 -5.34 0.71
C LEU A 16 0.05 -6.51 -0.16
N ASP A 17 -0.39 -7.74 0.12
CA ASP A 17 0.00 -8.92 -0.66
C ASP A 17 -0.28 -8.75 -2.16
N LEU A 18 -1.45 -8.21 -2.52
CA LEU A 18 -1.81 -7.92 -3.92
C LEU A 18 -0.93 -6.82 -4.53
N ILE A 19 -0.66 -5.75 -3.79
CA ILE A 19 0.20 -4.65 -4.25
C ILE A 19 1.64 -5.14 -4.45
N PHE A 20 2.15 -5.99 -3.56
CA PHE A 20 3.52 -6.51 -3.64
C PHE A 20 3.75 -7.35 -4.90
N LEU A 21 2.73 -8.08 -5.37
CA LEU A 21 2.78 -8.83 -6.63
C LEU A 21 2.90 -7.93 -7.87
N GLN A 22 2.46 -6.67 -7.77
CA GLN A 22 2.42 -5.70 -8.88
C GLN A 22 3.24 -4.43 -8.58
N ARG A 23 4.18 -4.54 -7.63
CA ARG A 23 4.95 -3.43 -7.08
C ARG A 23 5.62 -2.59 -8.17
N ASP A 24 6.25 -3.27 -9.13
CA ASP A 24 7.11 -2.60 -10.11
C ASP A 24 6.32 -1.62 -10.97
N VAL A 25 5.04 -1.90 -11.22
CA VAL A 25 4.13 -0.99 -11.92
C VAL A 25 3.62 0.10 -10.98
N ILE A 26 3.16 -0.28 -9.79
CA ILE A 26 2.53 0.64 -8.81
C ILE A 26 3.51 1.71 -8.32
N GLU A 27 4.76 1.33 -8.06
CA GLU A 27 5.82 2.22 -7.55
C GLU A 27 6.76 2.72 -8.67
N ASN A 28 6.44 2.47 -9.94
CA ASN A 28 7.13 3.13 -11.04
C ASN A 28 7.02 4.66 -10.88
N LYS A 29 8.11 5.39 -11.03
CA LYS A 29 8.16 6.86 -10.91
C LYS A 29 7.81 7.59 -12.20
N GLU A 30 7.78 6.89 -13.33
CA GLU A 30 7.44 7.46 -14.63
C GLU A 30 5.99 7.96 -14.65
N THR A 31 5.79 9.08 -15.34
CA THR A 31 4.52 9.81 -15.45
C THR A 31 4.07 9.98 -16.90
N ASP A 32 4.66 9.25 -17.84
CA ASP A 32 4.17 9.24 -19.21
C ASP A 32 2.78 8.60 -19.28
N ARG A 33 2.02 8.93 -20.34
CA ARG A 33 0.64 8.47 -20.51
C ARG A 33 0.51 6.95 -20.46
N SER A 34 1.46 6.23 -21.05
CA SER A 34 1.39 4.76 -21.13
C SER A 34 1.58 4.12 -19.75
N THR A 35 2.49 4.67 -18.94
CA THR A 35 2.72 4.22 -17.57
C THR A 35 1.53 4.54 -16.67
N LEU A 36 0.90 5.71 -16.82
CA LEU A 36 -0.29 6.07 -16.05
C LEU A 36 -1.46 5.12 -16.34
N VAL A 37 -1.72 4.83 -17.62
CA VAL A 37 -2.77 3.87 -18.02
C VAL A 37 -2.49 2.48 -17.43
N LYS A 38 -1.27 1.98 -17.53
CA LYS A 38 -0.88 0.69 -16.92
C LYS A 38 -1.10 0.66 -15.41
N LYS A 39 -0.75 1.74 -14.71
CA LYS A 39 -0.99 1.85 -13.26
C LYS A 39 -2.49 1.77 -12.96
N ASP A 40 -3.31 2.46 -13.73
CA ASP A 40 -4.77 2.44 -13.54
C ASP A 40 -5.35 1.04 -13.80
N GLU A 41 -4.92 0.35 -14.86
CA GLU A 41 -5.30 -1.04 -15.14
C GLU A 41 -4.93 -1.99 -13.99
N VAL A 42 -3.71 -1.87 -13.45
CA VAL A 42 -3.26 -2.68 -12.31
C VAL A 42 -4.08 -2.38 -11.06
N TRP A 43 -4.47 -1.12 -10.81
CA TRP A 43 -5.33 -0.78 -9.69
C TRP A 43 -6.75 -1.34 -9.83
N VAL A 44 -7.29 -1.39 -11.04
CA VAL A 44 -8.56 -2.05 -11.32
C VAL A 44 -8.44 -3.56 -11.02
N ASP A 45 -7.38 -4.22 -11.48
CA ASP A 45 -7.14 -5.64 -11.21
C ASP A 45 -6.99 -5.93 -9.71
N ILE A 46 -6.18 -5.14 -8.99
CA ILE A 46 -6.05 -5.24 -7.53
C ILE A 46 -7.41 -5.07 -6.85
N THR A 47 -8.21 -4.11 -7.28
CA THR A 47 -9.55 -3.86 -6.73
C THR A 47 -10.46 -5.06 -6.92
N ASN A 48 -10.44 -5.66 -8.11
CA ASN A 48 -11.23 -6.85 -8.42
C ASN A 48 -10.79 -8.05 -7.57
N LYS A 49 -9.49 -8.32 -7.49
CA LYS A 49 -8.92 -9.41 -6.68
C LYS A 49 -9.18 -9.23 -5.20
N TYR A 50 -9.00 -8.02 -4.69
CA TYR A 50 -9.29 -7.70 -3.29
C TYR A 50 -10.77 -7.94 -2.99
N ASN A 51 -11.66 -7.37 -3.82
CA ASN A 51 -13.09 -7.50 -3.67
C ASN A 51 -13.58 -8.94 -3.85
N ALA A 52 -12.97 -9.76 -4.69
CA ALA A 52 -13.32 -11.18 -4.81
C ALA A 52 -13.06 -11.96 -3.50
N ASN A 53 -12.03 -11.58 -2.75
CA ASN A 53 -11.58 -12.29 -1.56
C ASN A 53 -12.10 -11.70 -0.23
N THR A 54 -12.92 -10.64 -0.27
CA THR A 54 -13.49 -10.01 0.94
C THR A 54 -15.01 -9.92 0.90
N THR A 55 -15.61 -9.93 2.09
CA THR A 55 -17.06 -9.65 2.24
C THR A 55 -17.35 -8.16 2.06
N ILE A 56 -16.46 -7.27 2.51
CA ILE A 56 -16.67 -5.82 2.48
C ILE A 56 -15.99 -5.23 1.25
N LYS A 57 -16.78 -4.93 0.22
CA LYS A 57 -16.25 -4.38 -1.02
C LYS A 57 -15.74 -2.96 -0.82
N ARG A 58 -14.63 -2.64 -1.49
CA ARG A 58 -13.97 -1.33 -1.48
C ARG A 58 -13.88 -0.79 -2.90
N SER A 59 -14.03 0.52 -3.03
CA SER A 59 -13.70 1.18 -4.30
C SER A 59 -12.19 1.26 -4.48
N GLU A 60 -11.75 1.33 -5.72
CA GLU A 60 -10.35 1.53 -6.07
C GLU A 60 -9.76 2.76 -5.34
N LYS A 61 -10.51 3.87 -5.31
CA LYS A 61 -10.13 5.09 -4.58
C LYS A 61 -9.84 4.83 -3.10
N ALA A 62 -10.64 3.99 -2.44
CA ALA A 62 -10.45 3.64 -1.03
C ALA A 62 -9.18 2.80 -0.83
N LEU A 63 -8.88 1.86 -1.74
CA LEU A 63 -7.67 1.04 -1.70
C LEU A 63 -6.41 1.86 -1.95
N ARG A 64 -6.42 2.75 -2.95
CA ARG A 64 -5.33 3.72 -3.21
C ARG A 64 -5.06 4.59 -1.99
N TYR A 65 -6.11 5.12 -1.37
CA TYR A 65 -5.97 5.92 -0.16
C TYR A 65 -5.40 5.12 1.02
N CYS A 66 -5.82 3.87 1.18
CA CYS A 66 -5.26 2.95 2.17
C CYS A 66 -3.75 2.74 1.94
N TRP A 67 -3.34 2.48 0.70
CA TRP A 67 -1.93 2.34 0.32
C TRP A 67 -1.10 3.59 0.63
N ASP A 68 -1.60 4.77 0.28
CA ASP A 68 -0.90 6.02 0.58
C ASP A 68 -0.73 6.24 2.08
N ASN A 69 -1.73 5.89 2.88
CA ASN A 69 -1.65 5.95 4.33
C ASN A 69 -0.67 4.94 4.90
N LEU A 70 -0.62 3.71 4.38
CA LEU A 70 0.38 2.71 4.73
C LEU A 70 1.79 3.21 4.42
N LYS A 71 2.01 3.80 3.24
CA LYS A 71 3.30 4.42 2.89
C LYS A 71 3.67 5.56 3.83
N LYS A 72 2.72 6.42 4.22
CA LYS A 72 2.96 7.50 5.21
C LYS A 72 3.33 6.93 6.58
N ALA A 73 2.61 5.92 7.05
CA ALA A 73 2.88 5.25 8.31
C ALA A 73 4.29 4.63 8.32
N ALA A 74 4.66 3.91 7.24
CA ALA A 74 5.99 3.34 7.08
C ALA A 74 7.10 4.40 7.08
N ARG A 75 6.90 5.54 6.39
CA ARG A 75 7.84 6.67 6.44
C ARG A 75 8.02 7.21 7.85
N LYS A 76 6.91 7.39 8.59
CA LYS A 76 6.94 7.88 9.97
C LYS A 76 7.69 6.90 10.88
N TYR A 77 7.39 5.62 10.78
CA TYR A 77 8.09 4.57 11.52
C TYR A 77 9.60 4.56 11.23
N CYS A 78 9.99 4.59 9.95
CA CYS A 78 11.40 4.71 9.57
C CYS A 78 12.07 5.99 10.09
N ALA A 79 11.36 7.12 10.12
CA ALA A 79 11.90 8.37 10.64
C ALA A 79 12.11 8.32 12.16
N THR A 80 11.18 7.70 12.90
CA THR A 80 11.34 7.43 14.34
C THR A 80 12.53 6.51 14.59
N LEU A 81 12.62 5.39 13.87
CA LEU A 81 13.76 4.48 13.98
C LEU A 81 15.09 5.15 13.62
N LYS A 82 15.14 6.01 12.59
CA LYS A 82 16.35 6.76 12.22
C LYS A 82 16.75 7.79 13.28
N ARG A 83 15.79 8.38 14.01
CA ARG A 83 16.08 9.23 15.18
C ARG A 83 16.67 8.42 16.32
N GLU A 84 16.19 7.21 16.53
CA GLU A 84 16.71 6.30 17.55
C GLU A 84 18.04 5.63 17.12
N SER A 85 18.26 5.47 15.82
CA SER A 85 19.39 4.77 15.20
C SER A 85 20.07 5.65 14.15
N TYR A 86 20.95 6.55 14.57
CA TYR A 86 21.70 7.50 13.72
C TYR A 86 22.67 6.87 12.68
N LYS A 87 22.51 5.63 12.20
CA LYS A 87 23.54 4.98 11.36
C LYS A 87 23.16 4.12 10.16
N THR A 88 21.89 3.88 9.80
CA THR A 88 21.63 3.06 8.58
C THR A 88 20.56 3.63 7.65
N GLY A 89 20.96 3.79 6.38
CA GLY A 89 20.10 4.17 5.26
C GLY A 89 19.07 3.08 4.94
N ILE A 90 18.05 2.94 5.79
CA ILE A 90 16.97 1.98 5.56
C ILE A 90 16.08 2.51 4.43
N ASN A 91 15.98 1.70 3.36
CA ASN A 91 15.14 1.90 2.19
C ASN A 91 13.64 1.74 2.58
N LEU A 92 12.75 2.55 1.99
CA LEU A 92 11.31 2.59 2.29
C LEU A 92 10.67 1.19 2.28
N LEU A 93 11.11 0.35 1.35
CA LEU A 93 10.61 -1.01 1.13
C LEU A 93 11.03 -1.96 2.26
N LEU A 94 12.23 -1.78 2.83
CA LEU A 94 12.66 -2.49 4.04
C LEU A 94 11.86 -2.03 5.26
N GLY A 95 11.46 -0.75 5.30
CA GLY A 95 10.56 -0.21 6.31
C GLY A 95 9.18 -0.87 6.29
N ILE A 96 8.57 -0.97 5.10
CA ILE A 96 7.28 -1.65 4.91
C ILE A 96 7.41 -3.14 5.23
N TYR A 97 8.50 -3.80 4.80
CA TYR A 97 8.75 -5.20 5.10
C TYR A 97 8.98 -5.47 6.60
N LYS A 98 9.72 -4.59 7.29
CA LYS A 98 9.89 -4.67 8.76
C LYS A 98 8.60 -4.40 9.51
N PHE A 99 7.78 -3.46 9.03
CA PHE A 99 6.44 -3.20 9.59
C PHE A 99 5.51 -4.40 9.44
N LYS A 100 5.51 -5.06 8.26
CA LYS A 100 4.79 -6.32 8.00
C LYS A 100 5.19 -7.45 8.96
N LYS A 101 6.43 -7.46 9.46
CA LYS A 101 6.91 -8.46 10.44
C LYS A 101 6.63 -8.07 11.91
N SER A 102 6.25 -6.82 12.17
CA SER A 102 5.95 -6.30 13.51
C SER A 102 4.45 -6.23 13.82
N LEU A 103 3.62 -6.41 12.80
CA LEU A 103 2.20 -6.74 12.91
C LEU A 103 2.06 -8.26 13.11
#